data_AF-A0A535LVQ4-F1
#
_entry.id   AF-A0A535LVQ4-F1
#
_cell.length_a   1.000
_cell.length_b   1.000
_cell.length_c   1.000
_cell.angle_alpha   90.00
_cell.angle_beta   90.00
_cell.angle_gamma   90.00
#
_symmetry.space_group_name_H-M   'P 1'
#
loop_
_entity.id
_entity.type
_entity.pdbx_description
1 polymer ?
#
loop_
_entity_poly.entity_id
_entity_poly.type
_entity_poly.pdbx_seq_one_letter_code
_entity_poly.pdbx_strand_id
1 'polypeptide(L)'
;MRDESDDLRRLRRLWDEHIHRPFPETSADPRSQEVALYASWLGSMVEVALRRGALDPLHADMLEIRRAEGNRDLFRASAELGDPVRSYVARLIAIEDILVSVPVDR
;
A
#
# COMPACT_ATOMS: atom_id res chain seq x y z
N MET A 1 0.70 -4.61 -27.34
CA MET A 1 1.00 -4.10 -25.99
C MET A 1 -0.14 -3.16 -25.63
N ARG A 2 -0.93 -3.45 -24.59
CA ARG A 2 -1.82 -2.41 -24.03
C ARG A 2 -0.89 -1.31 -23.50
N ASP A 3 -1.18 -0.07 -23.86
CA ASP A 3 -0.47 1.07 -23.29
C ASP A 3 -0.66 1.01 -21.77
N GLU A 4 0.44 0.98 -21.01
CA GLU A 4 0.39 0.92 -19.55
C GLU A 4 -0.20 2.25 -19.05
N SER A 5 -1.28 2.19 -18.28
CA SER A 5 -1.91 3.41 -17.78
C SER A 5 -0.92 4.25 -16.96
N ASP A 6 -1.11 5.57 -16.95
CA ASP A 6 -0.26 6.48 -16.16
C ASP A 6 -0.24 6.09 -14.68
N ASP A 7 -1.36 5.58 -14.16
CA ASP A 7 -1.47 5.10 -12.79
C ASP A 7 -0.63 3.86 -12.53
N LEU A 8 -0.59 2.88 -13.44
CA LEU A 8 0.26 1.70 -13.30
C LEU A 8 1.75 2.05 -13.37
N ARG A 9 2.13 3.00 -14.25
CA ARG A 9 3.51 3.51 -14.32
C ARG A 9 3.89 4.23 -13.02
N ARG A 10 3.00 5.05 -12.49
CA ARG A 10 3.20 5.76 -11.22
C ARG A 10 3.27 4.79 -10.05
N LEU A 11 2.41 3.77 -10.02
CA LEU A 11 2.38 2.71 -9.02
C LEU A 11 3.71 1.96 -8.99
N ARG A 12 4.22 1.54 -10.16
CA ARG A 12 5.50 0.84 -10.27
C ARG A 12 6.64 1.67 -9.69
N ARG A 13 6.75 2.94 -10.11
CA ARG A 13 7.80 3.83 -9.61
C ARG A 13 7.75 3.98 -8.09
N LEU A 14 6.58 4.25 -7.51
CA LEU A 14 6.44 4.44 -6.07
C LEU A 14 6.68 3.15 -5.29
N TRP A 15 6.24 2.01 -5.82
CA TRP A 15 6.49 0.71 -5.22
C TRP A 15 7.99 0.37 -5.24
N ASP A 16 8.67 0.58 -6.37
CA ASP A 16 10.11 0.39 -6.49
C ASP A 16 10.86 1.29 -5.50
N GLU A 17 10.49 2.57 -5.38
CA GLU A 17 11.08 3.45 -4.36
C GLU A 17 10.79 2.97 -2.91
N HIS A 18 9.61 2.41 -2.67
CA HIS A 18 9.20 1.91 -1.36
C HIS A 18 10.01 0.68 -0.93
N ILE A 19 10.15 -0.33 -1.79
CA ILE A 19 10.86 -1.57 -1.46
C ILE A 19 12.36 -1.36 -1.22
N HIS A 20 12.96 -0.34 -1.83
CA HIS A 20 14.37 0.03 -1.61
C HIS A 20 14.57 0.91 -0.36
N ARG A 21 13.49 1.27 0.36
CA ARG A 21 13.53 2.00 1.62
C ARG A 21 12.92 1.12 2.72
N PRO A 22 13.72 0.20 3.30
CA PRO A 22 13.22 -0.81 4.21
C PRO A 22 12.49 -0.19 5.40
N PHE A 23 11.58 -0.97 5.98
CA PHE A 23 10.86 -0.56 7.19
C PHE A 23 11.88 -0.21 8.29
N PRO A 24 11.78 0.98 8.90
CA PRO A 24 12.87 1.52 9.70
C PRO A 24 12.93 0.97 11.13
N GLU A 25 12.11 -0.03 11.46
CA GLU A 25 11.99 -0.54 12.81
C GLU A 25 12.02 -2.08 12.84
N THR A 26 12.79 -2.63 13.77
CA THR A 26 12.90 -4.09 14.00
C THR A 26 12.44 -4.47 15.40
N SER A 27 11.71 -3.58 16.08
CA SER A 27 11.23 -3.77 17.44
C SER A 27 10.05 -4.76 17.46
N ALA A 28 9.86 -5.44 18.60
CA ALA A 28 8.66 -6.25 18.84
C ALA A 28 7.43 -5.40 19.23
N ASP A 29 7.46 -4.09 18.94
CA ASP A 29 6.36 -3.17 19.25
C ASP A 29 5.12 -3.57 18.42
N PRO A 30 3.97 -3.82 19.06
CA PRO A 30 2.74 -4.18 18.34
C PRO A 30 2.33 -3.18 17.26
N ARG A 31 2.67 -1.89 17.42
CA ARG A 31 2.35 -0.83 16.45
C ARG A 31 3.19 -0.99 15.18
N SER A 32 4.45 -1.37 15.32
CA SER A 32 5.35 -1.64 14.20
C SER A 32 4.91 -2.90 13.44
N GLN A 33 4.39 -3.90 14.17
CA GLN A 33 3.76 -5.08 13.55
C GLN A 33 2.52 -4.70 12.74
N GLU A 34 1.69 -3.79 13.24
CA GLU A 34 0.52 -3.30 12.51
C GLU A 34 0.89 -2.65 11.18
N VAL A 35 1.90 -1.78 11.19
CA VAL A 35 2.43 -1.15 9.97
C VAL A 35 3.01 -2.19 9.00
N ALA A 36 3.73 -3.19 9.52
CA ALA A 36 4.30 -4.26 8.70
C ALA A 36 3.22 -5.14 8.06
N LEU A 37 2.17 -5.50 8.81
CA LEU A 37 1.02 -6.25 8.29
C LEU A 37 0.32 -5.49 7.17
N TYR A 38 0.10 -4.19 7.37
CA TYR A 38 -0.51 -3.34 6.35
C TYR A 38 0.38 -3.22 5.11
N ALA A 39 1.69 -3.04 5.27
CA ALA A 39 2.63 -3.01 4.13
C ALA A 39 2.64 -4.33 3.35
N SER A 40 2.60 -5.47 4.03
CA SER A 40 2.57 -6.79 3.41
C SER A 40 1.27 -7.02 2.63
N TRP A 41 0.13 -6.62 3.19
CA TRP A 41 -1.17 -6.71 2.54
C TRP A 41 -1.24 -5.80 1.30
N LEU A 42 -0.76 -4.55 1.41
CA LEU A 42 -0.75 -3.63 0.28
C LEU A 42 0.18 -4.15 -0.84
N GLY A 43 1.32 -4.74 -0.47
CA GLY A 43 2.26 -5.32 -1.42
C GLY A 43 1.66 -6.42 -2.29
N SER A 44 0.80 -7.29 -1.73
CA SER A 44 0.15 -8.34 -2.54
C SER A 44 -0.78 -7.74 -3.60
N MET A 45 -1.51 -6.66 -3.28
CA MET A 45 -2.34 -5.94 -4.24
C MET A 45 -1.52 -5.29 -5.35
N VAL A 46 -0.40 -4.65 -4.98
CA VAL A 46 0.52 -4.03 -5.96
C VAL A 46 1.07 -5.08 -6.92
N GLU A 47 1.49 -6.25 -6.42
CA GLU A 47 1.98 -7.33 -7.26
C GLU A 47 0.93 -7.80 -8.27
N VAL A 48 -0.33 -7.96 -7.86
CA VAL A 48 -1.44 -8.33 -8.76
C VAL A 48 -1.68 -7.23 -9.79
N ALA A 49 -1.81 -5.98 -9.35
CA ALA A 49 -2.05 -4.83 -10.21
C ALA A 49 -0.94 -4.66 -11.26
N LEU A 50 0.32 -4.72 -10.87
CA LEU A 50 1.45 -4.56 -11.80
C LEU A 50 1.62 -5.75 -12.74
N ARG A 51 1.25 -6.97 -12.32
CA ARG A 51 1.35 -8.17 -13.16
C ARG A 51 0.24 -8.24 -14.20
N ARG A 52 -1.00 -7.87 -13.83
CA ARG A 52 -2.19 -8.00 -14.68
C ARG A 52 -2.58 -6.71 -15.38
N GLY A 53 -2.11 -5.57 -14.89
CA GLY A 53 -2.58 -4.25 -15.29
C GLY A 53 -3.96 -3.90 -14.72
N ALA A 54 -4.44 -4.68 -13.75
CA ALA A 54 -5.74 -4.56 -13.10
C ALA A 54 -5.74 -5.30 -11.75
N LEU A 55 -6.65 -4.91 -10.86
CA LEU A 55 -6.99 -5.68 -9.66
C LEU A 55 -8.05 -6.73 -9.99
N ASP A 56 -8.02 -7.89 -9.33
CA ASP A 56 -9.18 -8.78 -9.35
C ASP A 56 -10.26 -8.32 -8.36
N PRO A 57 -11.51 -8.77 -8.52
CA PRO A 57 -12.64 -8.31 -7.70
C PRO A 57 -12.41 -8.50 -6.20
N LEU A 58 -11.74 -9.59 -5.81
CA LEU A 58 -11.47 -9.86 -4.39
C LEU A 58 -10.52 -8.81 -3.80
N HIS A 59 -9.44 -8.45 -4.50
CA HIS A 59 -8.54 -7.41 -4.03
C HIS A 59 -9.19 -6.02 -4.05
N ALA A 60 -10.06 -5.75 -5.03
CA ALA A 60 -10.82 -4.51 -5.07
C ALA A 60 -11.78 -4.39 -3.86
N ASP A 61 -12.53 -5.44 -3.53
CA ASP A 61 -13.43 -5.48 -2.38
C ASP A 61 -12.67 -5.31 -1.06
N MET A 62 -11.54 -5.99 -0.90
CA MET A 62 -10.69 -5.85 0.29
C MET A 62 -10.19 -4.41 0.46
N LEU A 63 -9.80 -3.76 -0.63
CA LEU A 63 -9.34 -2.38 -0.63
C LEU A 63 -10.47 -1.42 -0.22
N GLU A 64 -11.67 -1.63 -0.74
CA GLU A 64 -12.86 -0.83 -0.38
C GLU A 64 -13.20 -0.98 1.11
N ILE A 65 -13.27 -2.21 1.62
CA ILE A 65 -13.53 -2.49 3.04
C ILE A 65 -12.49 -1.80 3.91
N ARG A 66 -11.21 -1.94 3.56
CA ARG A 66 -10.13 -1.34 4.35
C ARG A 66 -10.21 0.18 4.39
N ARG A 67 -10.55 0.82 3.28
CA ARG A 67 -10.77 2.27 3.22
C ARG A 67 -11.96 2.72 4.06
N ALA A 68 -13.03 1.93 4.09
CA ALA A 68 -14.19 2.20 4.93
C ALA A 68 -13.86 2.18 6.43
N GLU A 69 -12.89 1.37 6.86
CA GLU A 69 -12.38 1.35 8.25
C GLU A 69 -11.57 2.62 8.60
N GLY A 70 -11.06 3.33 7.59
CA GLY A 70 -10.46 4.67 7.72
C GLY A 70 -9.00 4.71 8.17
N ASN A 71 -8.27 3.59 8.12
CA ASN A 71 -6.85 3.49 8.45
C ASN A 71 -6.46 4.11 9.82
N ARG A 72 -7.40 4.19 10.77
CA ARG A 72 -7.23 4.90 12.05
C ARG A 72 -6.08 4.36 12.89
N ASP A 73 -6.00 3.05 13.03
CA ASP A 73 -4.95 2.41 13.83
C ASP A 73 -3.57 2.61 13.17
N LEU A 74 -3.49 2.55 11.84
CA LEU A 74 -2.26 2.83 11.08
C LEU A 74 -1.79 4.29 11.27
N PHE A 75 -2.71 5.25 11.22
CA PHE A 75 -2.38 6.65 11.49
C PHE A 75 -1.90 6.84 12.93
N ARG A 76 -2.58 6.23 13.90
CA ARG A 76 -2.19 6.27 15.32
C ARG A 76 -0.80 5.67 15.53
N ALA A 77 -0.56 4.46 15.01
CA ALA A 77 0.73 3.78 15.07
C ALA A 77 1.84 4.65 14.48
N SER A 78 1.60 5.24 13.31
CA SER A 78 2.57 6.13 12.67
C SER A 78 2.88 7.37 13.51
N ALA A 79 1.86 8.00 14.12
CA ALA A 79 2.04 9.19 14.93
C ALA A 79 2.84 8.92 16.20
N GLU A 80 2.56 7.80 16.86
CA GLU A 80 3.19 7.39 18.12
C GLU A 80 4.63 6.89 17.92
N LEU A 81 4.92 6.20 16.82
CA LEU A 81 6.28 5.75 16.47
C LEU A 81 7.15 6.88 15.91
N GLY A 82 6.53 7.95 15.40
CA GLY A 82 7.22 9.15 14.94
C GLY A 82 7.92 8.98 13.59
N ASP A 83 8.86 9.89 13.29
CA ASP A 83 9.74 9.73 12.13
C ASP A 83 10.88 8.77 12.50
N PRO A 84 11.25 7.83 11.62
CA PRO A 84 10.94 7.73 10.18
C PRO A 84 9.66 6.93 9.81
N VAL A 85 8.95 6.33 10.77
CA VAL A 85 7.78 5.47 10.49
C VAL A 85 6.63 6.23 9.83
N ARG A 86 6.35 7.48 10.24
CA ARG A 86 5.35 8.33 9.54
C ARG A 86 5.63 8.48 8.06
N SER A 87 6.87 8.71 7.68
CA SER A 87 7.27 8.83 6.28
C SER A 87 7.09 7.51 5.51
N TYR A 88 7.28 6.37 6.18
CA TYR A 88 7.03 5.05 5.61
C TYR A 88 5.52 4.83 5.35
N VAL A 89 4.68 5.11 6.36
CA VAL A 89 3.22 5.00 6.27
C VAL A 89 2.65 5.95 5.20
N ALA A 90 3.13 7.18 5.13
CA ALA A 90 2.69 8.13 4.10
C ALA A 90 2.92 7.62 2.68
N ARG A 91 4.03 6.90 2.42
CA ARG A 91 4.28 6.26 1.12
C ARG A 91 3.27 5.15 0.84
N LEU A 92 2.93 4.34 1.84
CA LEU A 92 1.94 3.28 1.69
C LEU A 92 0.54 3.84 1.37
N ILE A 93 0.11 4.90 2.05
CA ILE A 93 -1.17 5.57 1.74
C ILE A 93 -1.19 6.10 0.30
N ALA A 94 -0.08 6.71 -0.15
CA ALA A 94 0.01 7.18 -1.53
C ALA A 94 -0.06 6.03 -2.57
N ILE A 95 0.45 4.84 -2.23
CA ILE A 95 0.32 3.63 -3.05
C ILE A 95 -1.14 3.14 -3.04
N GLU A 96 -1.78 3.09 -1.87
CA GLU A 96 -3.20 2.72 -1.72
C GLU A 96 -4.12 3.61 -2.56
N ASP A 97 -3.90 4.93 -2.55
CA ASP A 97 -4.69 5.88 -3.34
C ASP A 97 -4.60 5.63 -4.85
N ILE A 98 -3.44 5.18 -5.34
CA ILE A 98 -3.28 4.82 -6.76
C ILE A 98 -3.98 3.50 -7.06
N LEU A 99 -3.88 2.51 -6.17
CA LEU A 99 -4.52 1.21 -6.35
C LEU A 99 -6.05 1.33 -6.51
N VAL A 100 -6.69 2.28 -5.82
CA VAL A 100 -8.13 2.55 -5.99
C VAL A 100 -8.48 3.01 -7.41
N SER A 101 -7.54 3.64 -8.11
CA SER A 101 -7.74 4.14 -9.48
C SER A 101 -7.39 3.10 -10.54
N VAL A 102 -6.79 1.96 -10.15
CA VAL A 102 -6.45 0.87 -11.06
C VAL A 102 -7.73 0.17 -11.54
N PRO A 103 -7.84 -0.21 -12.83
CA PRO A 103 -8.98 -0.97 -13.33
C PRO A 103 -9.21 -2.28 -12.56
N VAL A 104 -10.47 -2.70 -12.45
CA VAL A 104 -10.84 -4.01 -11.91
C VAL A 104 -11.16 -4.95 -13.07
N ASP A 105 -10.49 -6.11 -13.10
CA ASP A 105 -10.79 -7.19 -14.04
C ASP A 105 -12.19 -7.75 -13.73
N ARG A 106 -13.00 -7.90 -14.79
CA ARG A 106 -14.37 -8.43 -14.71
C ARG A 106 -14.40 -9.94 -14.57
#